data_AF-A0A162L5B5-F1
#
_entry.id   AF-A0A162L5B5-F1
#
_cell.length_a   1.000
_cell.length_b   1.000
_cell.length_c   1.000
_cell.angle_alpha   90.00
_cell.angle_beta   90.00
_cell.angle_gamma   90.00
#
_symmetry.space_group_name_H-M   'P 1'
#
loop_
_entity.id
_entity.type
_entity.pdbx_description
1 polymer ?
#
loop_
_entity_poly.entity_id
_entity_poly.type
_entity_poly.pdbx_seq_one_letter_code
_entity_poly.pdbx_strand_id
1 'polypeptide(L)' 'MVKNRLKEIRMKEYMMNQKEFCSNVLKMNPRTYSPIERNIVQGNMETAFKISEALNKRIEDIWYEEKSEASN' A
#
# COMPACT_ATOMS: atom_id res chain seq x y z
N MET A 1 3.32 12.38 -8.81
CA MET A 1 3.87 10.99 -8.78
C MET A 1 2.84 10.09 -8.11
N VAL A 2 2.69 8.82 -8.51
CA VAL A 2 1.76 7.91 -7.79
C VAL A 2 2.36 7.57 -6.42
N LYS A 3 1.53 7.67 -5.38
CA LYS A 3 1.84 7.32 -3.99
C LYS A 3 0.81 6.35 -3.46
N ASN A 4 1.06 5.75 -2.29
CA ASN A 4 0.10 4.89 -1.60
C ASN A 4 -0.08 5.23 -0.12
N ARG A 5 -1.18 4.72 0.45
CA ARG A 5 -1.61 4.85 1.85
C ARG A 5 -1.34 3.60 2.69
N LEU A 6 -0.56 2.63 2.20
CA LEU A 6 -0.43 1.31 2.84
C LEU A 6 0.07 1.39 4.29
N LYS A 7 1.03 2.29 4.56
CA LYS A 7 1.53 2.50 5.93
C LYS A 7 0.45 3.04 6.85
N GLU A 8 -0.35 3.98 6.36
CA GLU A 8 -1.46 4.57 7.12
C GLU A 8 -2.52 3.50 7.42
N ILE A 9 -2.96 2.76 6.39
CA ILE A 9 -3.92 1.67 6.51
C ILE A 9 -3.43 0.64 7.53
N ARG A 10 -2.19 0.15 7.39
CA ARG A 10 -1.61 -0.84 8.31
C ARG A 10 -1.61 -0.34 9.76
N MET A 11 -1.18 0.89 10.00
CA MET A 11 -1.01 1.42 11.35
C MET A 11 -2.33 1.84 12.00
N LYS A 12 -3.30 2.36 11.23
CA LYS A 12 -4.57 2.86 11.77
C LYS A 12 -5.66 1.80 11.83
N GLU A 13 -5.79 0.97 10.80
CA GLU A 13 -6.91 0.01 10.69
C GLU A 13 -6.55 -1.35 11.29
N TYR A 14 -5.31 -1.79 11.12
CA TYR A 14 -4.88 -3.13 11.56
C TYR A 14 -4.00 -3.11 12.81
N MET A 15 -3.31 -1.99 13.09
CA MET A 15 -2.38 -1.82 14.22
C MET A 15 -1.30 -2.91 14.30
N MET A 16 -0.90 -3.46 13.15
CA MET A 16 0.06 -4.55 13.06
C MET A 16 1.45 -4.06 12.67
N ASN A 17 2.48 -4.77 13.14
CA ASN A 17 3.80 -4.60 12.56
C ASN A 17 3.82 -5.12 11.10
N GLN A 18 4.83 -4.73 10.33
CA GLN A 18 4.89 -5.05 8.90
C GLN A 18 4.89 -6.57 8.63
N LYS A 19 5.53 -7.37 9.51
CA LYS A 19 5.62 -8.82 9.35
C LYS A 19 4.27 -9.49 9.54
N GLU A 20 3.56 -9.15 10.62
CA GLU A 20 2.20 -9.63 10.92
C GLU A 20 1.22 -9.25 9.82
N PHE A 21 1.26 -8.00 9.37
CA PHE A 21 0.36 -7.52 8.32
C PHE A 21 0.56 -8.31 7.01
N CYS A 22 1.81 -8.55 6.63
CA CYS A 22 2.14 -9.32 5.44
C CYS A 22 1.70 -10.80 5.56
N SER A 23 1.92 -11.44 6.72
CA SER A 23 1.58 -12.86 6.91
C SER A 23 0.09 -13.12 7.13
N ASN A 24 -0.58 -12.21 7.83
CA ASN A 24 -1.94 -12.45 8.32
C ASN A 24 -3.00 -11.84 7.39
N VAL A 25 -2.70 -10.68 6.79
CA VAL A 25 -3.64 -9.93 5.95
C VAL A 25 -3.31 -10.13 4.47
N LEU A 26 -2.14 -9.67 4.02
CA LEU A 26 -1.81 -9.61 2.60
C LEU A 26 -1.36 -10.94 1.98
N LYS A 27 -1.03 -11.93 2.81
CA LYS A 27 -0.46 -13.24 2.40
C LYS A 27 0.72 -13.08 1.43
N MET A 28 1.62 -12.14 1.71
CA MET A 28 2.75 -11.81 0.83
C MET A 28 4.08 -11.72 1.58
N ASN A 29 5.19 -11.71 0.84
CA ASN A 29 6.53 -11.59 1.42
C ASN A 29 6.77 -10.15 1.92
N PRO A 30 7.18 -9.94 3.19
CA PRO A 30 7.53 -8.62 3.70
C PRO A 30 8.59 -7.87 2.89
N ARG A 31 9.54 -8.58 2.25
CA ARG A 31 10.56 -7.96 1.39
C ARG A 31 9.97 -7.34 0.13
N THR A 32 8.91 -7.93 -0.40
CA THR A 32 8.17 -7.38 -1.56
C THR A 32 7.32 -6.19 -1.12
N TYR A 33 6.64 -6.31 0.02
CA TYR A 33 5.75 -5.27 0.54
C TYR A 33 6.49 -4.00 1.00
N SER A 34 7.63 -4.15 1.69
CA SER A 34 8.34 -3.02 2.32
C SER A 34 8.69 -1.86 1.37
N PRO A 35 9.28 -2.09 0.18
CA PRO A 35 9.56 -1.00 -0.76
C PRO A 35 8.28 -0.40 -1.36
N ILE A 36 7.18 -1.17 -1.45
CA ILE A 36 5.88 -0.67 -1.90
C ILE A 36 5.31 0.28 -0.84
N GLU A 37 5.19 -0.15 0.42
CA GLU A 37 4.68 0.68 1.52
C GLU A 37 5.47 1.99 1.66
N ARG A 38 6.77 1.96 1.38
CA ARG A 38 7.66 3.13 1.44
C ARG A 38 7.61 4.02 0.21
N ASN A 39 6.78 3.72 -0.79
CA ASN A 39 6.72 4.42 -2.07
C ASN A 39 8.05 4.44 -2.84
N ILE A 40 8.91 3.42 -2.65
CA ILE A 40 10.16 3.24 -3.42
C ILE A 40 9.84 2.64 -4.79
N VAL A 41 8.92 1.68 -4.81
CA VAL A 41 8.34 1.08 -6.02
C VAL A 41 6.82 1.06 -5.87
N GLN A 42 6.07 1.03 -6.96
CA GLN A 42 4.60 0.98 -6.88
C GLN A 42 4.05 -0.45 -6.79
N GLY A 43 4.86 -1.45 -7.15
CA GLY A 43 4.36 -2.76 -7.55
C GLY A 43 3.81 -2.72 -8.99
N ASN A 44 3.63 -3.89 -9.59
CA ASN A 44 2.92 -4.00 -10.86
C ASN A 44 1.39 -4.07 -10.61
N MET A 45 0.61 -4.04 -11.69
CA MET A 45 -0.85 -4.06 -11.60
C MET A 45 -1.37 -5.30 -10.84
N GLU A 46 -0.76 -6.48 -11.04
CA GLU A 46 -1.14 -7.71 -10.33
C GLU A 46 -0.92 -7.60 -8.81
N THR A 47 0.18 -6.97 -8.39
CA THR A 47 0.45 -6.71 -6.96
C THR A 47 -0.56 -5.73 -6.38
N ALA A 48 -0.89 -4.66 -7.11
CA ALA A 48 -1.88 -3.69 -6.69
C ALA A 48 -3.27 -4.34 -6.50
N PHE A 49 -3.69 -5.18 -7.45
CA PHE A 49 -4.94 -5.94 -7.35
C PHE A 49 -4.96 -6.87 -6.13
N LYS A 50 -3.94 -7.71 -5.93
CA LYS A 50 -3.87 -8.63 -4.78
C LYS A 50 -3.98 -7.90 -3.45
N ILE A 51 -3.30 -6.77 -3.31
CA ILE A 51 -3.37 -5.95 -2.10
C ILE A 51 -4.76 -5.33 -1.95
N SER A 52 -5.36 -4.83 -3.04
CA SER A 52 -6.70 -4.24 -3.01
C SER A 52 -7.77 -5.25 -2.55
N GLU A 53 -7.71 -6.49 -3.03
CA GLU A 53 -8.59 -7.58 -2.63
C GLU A 53 -8.39 -7.94 -1.15
N ALA A 54 -7.14 -8.09 -0.71
CA ALA A 54 -6.82 -8.43 0.68
C ALA A 54 -7.27 -7.36 1.69
N LEU A 55 -7.31 -6.10 1.27
CA LEU A 55 -7.76 -4.98 2.08
C LEU A 55 -9.24 -4.67 1.92
N ASN A 56 -9.93 -5.32 0.98
CA ASN A 56 -11.30 -5.00 0.57
C ASN A 56 -11.49 -3.49 0.31
N LYS A 57 -10.56 -2.91 -0.46
CA LYS A 57 -10.56 -1.48 -0.83
C LYS A 57 -10.32 -1.35 -2.32
N ARG A 58 -10.79 -0.25 -2.91
CA ARG A 58 -10.50 0.03 -4.31
C ARG A 58 -9.04 0.45 -4.47
N ILE A 59 -8.47 0.24 -5.66
CA ILE A 59 -7.07 0.59 -5.93
C ILE A 59 -6.85 2.09 -5.71
N GLU A 60 -7.78 2.94 -6.15
CA GLU A 60 -7.73 4.40 -6.00
C GLU A 60 -7.87 4.88 -4.54
N ASP A 61 -8.39 4.06 -3.64
CA ASP A 61 -8.45 4.37 -2.21
C ASP A 61 -7.09 4.07 -1.53
N ILE A 62 -6.26 3.23 -2.16
CA ILE A 62 -4.94 2.83 -1.66
C ILE A 62 -3.84 3.64 -2.35
N TRP A 63 -3.86 3.74 -3.68
CA TRP A 63 -2.93 4.48 -4.51
C TRP A 63 -3.56 5.75 -5.06
N TYR A 64 -2.84 6.86 -4.98
CA TYR A 64 -3.31 8.17 -5.41
C TYR A 64 -2.22 8.93 -6.17
N GLU A 65 -2.63 9.84 -7.03
CA GLU A 65 -1.71 10.78 -7.66
C GLU A 65 -1.43 11.93 -6.71
N GLU A 66 -0.17 12.03 -6.24
CA GLU A 66 0.31 13.21 -5.55
C GLU A 66 0.46 14.32 -6.60
N LYS A 67 -0.54 15.20 -6.66
CA LYS A 67 -0.48 16.44 -7.41
C LYS A 67 0.48 17.37 -6.67
N SER A 68 1.57 17.75 -7.34
CA SER A 68 2.40 18.85 -6.87
C SER A 68 1.54 20.10 -6.88
N GLU A 69 1.35 20.73 -5.71
CA GLU A 69 0.82 22.09 -5.63
C GLU A 69 1.72 22.97 -6.51
N ALA A 70 1.24 23.34 -7.69
CA ALA A 70 1.73 24.54 -8.32
C ALA A 70 1.35 25.65 -7.36
N SER A 71 2.35 26.26 -6.73
CA SER A 71 2.22 27.47 -5.93
C SER A 71 1.32 28.45 -6.68
N ASN A 72 0.10 28.63 -6.18
CA ASN A 72 -0.70 29.82 -6.47
C ASN A 72 -0.15 31.00 -5.67
#